data_AF-X1N3P0-F1
#
_entry.id   AF-X1N3P0-F1
#
_cell.length_a   1.000
_cell.length_b   1.000
_cell.length_c   1.000
_cell.angle_alpha   90.00
_cell.angle_beta   90.00
_cell.angle_gamma   90.00
#
_symmetry.space_group_name_H-M   'P 1'
#
loop_
_entity.id
_entity.type
_entity.pdbx_description
1 polymer ?
#
loop_
_entity_poly.entity_id
_entity_poly.type
_entity_poly.pdbx_seq_one_letter_code
_entity_poly.pdbx_strand_id
1 'polypeptide(L)'
;MLTEVEGHGTDQVSHVLDKEQVELIQGQLAQRATDHRRVQVNDCRGFEILHSQAQTGAYQLISADIATCADCLRELFDPNDRRYRYPFINCTNCGPRFTIIADVPYDRPLTTMRAFRMCPRCQREYDDPLDRRFHAQPNACPECGPSLTLLDREGRQVACGDALERSAALLRQGCTVAIKGLGGYQLACDATSARAVARLRRRKQRPT
;
A
#
# COMPACT_ATOMS: atom_id res chain seq x y z
N MET A 1 -0.47 18.28 6.60
CA MET A 1 -1.22 18.58 5.36
C MET A 1 -1.59 20.04 5.45
N LEU A 2 -1.24 20.82 4.43
CA LEU A 2 -1.60 22.23 4.33
C LEU A 2 -2.68 22.32 3.25
N THR A 3 -3.79 22.97 3.57
CA THR A 3 -4.89 23.24 2.64
C THR A 3 -5.18 24.73 2.70
N GLU A 4 -5.17 25.41 1.55
CA GLU A 4 -5.66 26.79 1.42
C GLU A 4 -7.04 26.75 0.76
N VAL A 5 -8.02 27.39 1.39
CA VAL A 5 -9.42 27.41 0.91
C VAL A 5 -9.89 28.85 0.82
N GLU A 6 -10.34 29.23 -0.38
CA GLU A 6 -10.94 30.52 -0.68
C GLU A 6 -12.42 30.32 -1.04
N GLY A 7 -13.30 31.22 -0.60
CA GLY A 7 -14.73 31.09 -0.85
C GLY A 7 -15.49 32.41 -0.68
N HIS A 8 -16.64 32.52 -1.36
CA HIS A 8 -17.50 33.70 -1.25
C HIS A 8 -18.35 33.60 0.02
N GLY A 9 -17.81 34.08 1.14
CA GLY A 9 -18.48 34.10 2.44
C GLY A 9 -17.93 33.07 3.43
N THR A 10 -18.10 33.35 4.73
CA THR A 10 -17.56 32.53 5.82
C THR A 10 -18.15 31.12 5.85
N ASP A 11 -19.40 30.94 5.43
CA ASP A 11 -20.13 29.67 5.57
C ASP A 11 -19.57 28.55 4.68
N GLN A 12 -19.09 28.89 3.48
CA GLN A 12 -18.49 27.91 2.56
C GLN A 12 -17.15 27.40 3.09
N VAL A 13 -16.33 28.30 3.67
CA VAL A 13 -15.04 27.93 4.27
C VAL A 13 -15.28 27.09 5.53
N SER A 14 -16.20 27.51 6.41
CA SER A 14 -16.55 26.77 7.63
C SER A 14 -17.01 25.34 7.35
N HIS A 15 -17.84 25.13 6.31
CA HIS A 15 -18.33 23.80 5.96
C HIS A 15 -17.21 22.84 5.48
N VAL A 16 -16.15 23.34 4.85
CA VAL A 16 -14.97 22.54 4.49
C VAL A 16 -14.18 22.17 5.75
N LEU A 17 -13.96 23.14 6.64
CA LEU A 17 -13.23 22.93 7.89
C LEU A 17 -13.95 21.93 8.82
N ASP A 18 -15.28 21.99 8.90
CA ASP A 18 -16.08 21.07 9.71
C ASP A 18 -16.01 19.63 9.20
N LYS A 19 -15.97 19.43 7.87
CA LYS A 19 -15.80 18.11 7.26
C LYS A 19 -14.40 17.53 7.48
N GLU A 20 -13.36 18.36 7.50
CA GLU A 20 -11.99 17.92 7.77
C GLU A 20 -11.76 17.47 9.23
N GLN A 21 -12.64 17.85 10.16
CA GLN A 21 -12.53 17.43 11.57
C GLN A 21 -12.97 15.99 11.84
N VAL A 22 -13.65 15.33 10.90
CA VAL A 22 -14.19 13.98 11.11
C VAL A 22 -13.95 13.10 9.88
N GLU A 23 -12.85 12.34 9.89
CA GLU A 23 -12.78 11.09 9.13
C GLU A 23 -11.96 10.04 9.87
N LEU A 24 -12.66 9.02 10.40
CA LEU A 24 -12.07 7.78 10.87
C LEU A 24 -11.62 6.98 9.64
N ILE A 25 -10.33 7.11 9.27
CA ILE A 25 -9.72 6.16 8.35
C ILE A 25 -9.50 4.86 9.13
N GLN A 26 -10.44 3.92 8.98
CA GLN A 26 -10.35 2.50 9.35
C GLN A 26 -9.47 2.20 10.59
N GLY A 27 -9.84 2.76 11.74
CA GLY A 27 -9.26 2.38 13.03
C GLY A 27 -7.98 3.11 13.44
N GLN A 28 -7.52 4.13 12.70
CA GLN A 28 -6.53 5.07 13.22
C GLN A 28 -7.25 6.24 13.91
N LEU A 29 -7.01 6.41 15.21
CA LEU A 29 -7.34 7.64 15.94
C LEU A 29 -6.51 8.78 15.34
N ALA A 30 -7.09 9.55 14.42
CA ALA A 30 -6.56 10.85 14.03
C ALA A 30 -7.17 11.91 14.97
N GLN A 31 -6.61 12.07 16.18
CA GLN A 31 -6.80 13.35 16.87
C GLN A 31 -5.92 14.37 16.14
N ARG A 32 -6.51 15.14 15.22
CA ARG A 32 -5.86 16.32 14.65
C ARG A 32 -6.21 17.53 15.50
N ALA A 33 -5.20 18.16 16.09
CA ALA A 33 -5.27 19.58 16.38
C ALA A 33 -5.09 20.29 15.03
N THR A 34 -6.19 20.80 14.46
CA THR A 34 -6.15 21.60 13.25
C THR A 34 -5.97 23.06 13.66
N ASP A 35 -4.86 23.68 13.26
CA ASP A 35 -4.66 25.12 13.43
C ASP A 35 -5.17 25.85 12.18
N HIS A 36 -5.95 26.90 12.39
CA HIS A 36 -6.54 27.68 11.31
C HIS A 36 -5.98 29.10 11.35
N ARG A 37 -5.34 29.50 10.25
CA ARG A 37 -4.85 30.87 10.06
C ARG A 37 -5.54 31.52 8.88
N ARG A 38 -5.99 32.76 9.07
CA ARG A 38 -6.45 33.59 7.95
C ARG A 38 -5.24 34.05 7.14
N VAL A 39 -5.31 33.84 5.82
CA VAL A 39 -4.31 34.27 4.84
C VAL A 39 -4.91 35.27 3.87
N GLN A 40 -4.08 35.92 3.06
CA GLN A 40 -4.57 36.78 1.98
C GLN A 40 -5.17 35.92 0.86
N VAL A 41 -6.22 36.45 0.23
CA VAL A 41 -6.87 35.79 -0.92
C VAL A 41 -5.95 35.95 -2.14
N ASN A 42 -5.69 34.84 -2.82
CA ASN A 42 -4.81 34.74 -3.99
C ASN A 42 -5.58 34.71 -5.32
N ASP A 43 -6.91 34.89 -5.30
CA ASP A 43 -7.82 34.85 -6.45
C ASP A 43 -7.72 33.54 -7.25
N CYS A 44 -7.68 32.42 -6.52
CA CYS A 44 -7.58 31.09 -7.11
C CYS A 44 -8.82 30.76 -7.95
N ARG A 45 -8.63 30.28 -9.19
CA ARG A 45 -9.73 29.99 -10.13
C ARG A 45 -10.28 28.55 -10.02
N GLY A 46 -9.69 27.74 -9.14
CA GLY A 46 -10.02 26.33 -8.97
C GLY A 46 -9.25 25.71 -7.80
N PHE A 47 -9.51 24.44 -7.54
CA PHE A 47 -8.81 23.64 -6.52
C PHE A 47 -7.79 22.72 -7.20
N GLU A 48 -6.55 22.73 -6.70
CA GLU A 48 -5.47 21.91 -7.23
C GLU A 48 -4.71 21.22 -6.09
N ILE A 49 -4.32 19.97 -6.33
CA ILE A 49 -3.40 19.25 -5.43
C ILE A 49 -1.97 19.49 -5.92
N LEU A 50 -1.23 20.30 -5.18
CA LEU A 50 0.15 20.67 -5.52
C LEU A 50 1.16 19.60 -5.09
N HIS A 51 2.37 19.67 -5.65
CA HIS A 51 3.48 18.82 -5.23
C HIS A 51 3.86 19.05 -3.77
N SER A 52 4.18 17.96 -3.07
CA SER A 52 4.62 18.02 -1.68
C SER A 52 5.89 18.85 -1.52
N GLN A 53 5.92 19.68 -0.48
CA GLN A 53 7.09 20.48 -0.12
C GLN A 53 7.72 19.93 1.15
N ALA A 54 9.03 19.65 1.10
CA ALA A 54 9.79 19.32 2.30
C ALA A 54 9.96 20.58 3.16
N GLN A 55 9.60 20.52 4.43
CA GLN A 55 9.81 21.60 5.40
C GLN A 55 10.75 21.13 6.50
N THR A 56 11.88 21.82 6.66
CA THR A 56 12.88 21.50 7.68
C THR A 56 12.27 21.59 9.08
N GLY A 57 12.30 20.50 9.84
CA GLY A 57 11.75 20.42 11.20
C GLY A 57 10.25 20.06 11.26
N ALA A 58 9.56 19.91 10.14
CA ALA A 58 8.19 19.43 10.13
C ALA A 58 8.12 17.92 10.38
N TYR A 59 7.30 17.50 11.34
CA TYR A 59 7.03 16.09 11.63
C TYR A 59 5.71 15.66 10.99
N GLN A 60 5.74 14.60 10.18
CA GLN A 60 4.54 13.98 9.62
C GLN A 60 4.39 12.57 10.18
N LEU A 61 3.22 12.27 10.75
CA LEU A 61 2.88 10.93 11.19
C LEU A 61 2.84 9.99 9.98
N ILE A 62 3.62 8.91 10.06
CA ILE A 62 3.63 7.85 9.06
C ILE A 62 2.59 6.80 9.46
N SER A 63 1.63 6.54 8.58
CA SER A 63 0.64 5.48 8.80
C SER A 63 1.31 4.10 8.87
N ALA A 64 0.75 3.23 9.72
CA ALA A 64 1.14 1.82 9.77
C ALA A 64 0.74 1.11 8.46
N ASP A 65 1.32 -0.07 8.21
CA ASP A 65 0.86 -0.94 7.13
C ASP A 65 -0.55 -1.47 7.44
N ILE A 66 -1.42 -1.52 6.42
CA ILE A 66 -2.82 -1.91 6.58
C ILE A 66 -3.10 -3.14 5.71
N ALA A 67 -3.81 -4.13 6.28
CA ALA A 67 -4.25 -5.32 5.55
C ALA A 67 -5.14 -4.95 4.35
N THR A 68 -5.16 -5.79 3.32
CA THR A 68 -5.97 -5.58 2.11
C THR A 68 -7.44 -5.36 2.46
N CYS A 69 -8.03 -4.26 1.99
CA CYS A 69 -9.44 -3.96 2.26
C CYS A 69 -10.40 -4.86 1.45
N ALA A 70 -11.68 -4.87 1.83
CA ALA A 70 -12.71 -5.69 1.18
C ALA A 70 -12.88 -5.40 -0.33
N ASP A 71 -12.74 -4.14 -0.76
CA ASP A 71 -12.84 -3.78 -2.18
C ASP A 71 -11.67 -4.34 -2.98
N CYS A 72 -10.44 -4.17 -2.50
CA CYS A 72 -9.26 -4.75 -3.15
C CYS A 72 -9.33 -6.29 -3.16
N LEU A 73 -9.89 -6.93 -2.13
CA LEU A 73 -10.11 -8.37 -2.12
C LEU A 73 -11.14 -8.79 -3.20
N ARG A 74 -12.19 -8.00 -3.41
CA ARG A 74 -13.18 -8.26 -4.47
C ARG A 74 -12.51 -8.21 -5.85
N GLU A 75 -11.75 -7.15 -6.13
CA GLU A 75 -11.00 -6.99 -7.38
C GLU A 75 -9.95 -8.11 -7.57
N LEU A 76 -9.24 -8.49 -6.49
CA LEU A 76 -8.22 -9.55 -6.53
C LEU A 76 -8.79 -10.90 -7.02
N PHE A 77 -10.06 -11.17 -6.72
CA PHE A 77 -10.72 -12.44 -7.06
C PHE A 77 -11.76 -12.33 -8.19
N ASP A 78 -11.93 -11.16 -8.81
CA ASP A 78 -12.78 -10.98 -9.98
C ASP A 78 -12.01 -11.30 -11.28
N PRO A 79 -12.36 -12.35 -12.04
CA PRO A 79 -11.69 -12.71 -13.29
C PRO A 79 -11.75 -11.62 -14.37
N ASN A 80 -12.68 -10.67 -14.27
CA ASN A 80 -12.82 -9.57 -15.21
C ASN A 80 -12.01 -8.34 -14.80
N ASP A 81 -11.49 -8.30 -13.57
CA ASP A 81 -10.64 -7.21 -13.11
C ASP A 81 -9.23 -7.36 -13.69
N ARG A 82 -8.65 -6.23 -14.13
CA ARG A 82 -7.28 -6.19 -14.66
C ARG A 82 -6.20 -6.58 -13.63
N ARG A 83 -6.54 -6.56 -12.34
CA ARG A 83 -5.70 -6.96 -11.22
C ARG A 83 -6.10 -8.33 -10.67
N TYR A 84 -6.88 -9.13 -11.41
CA TYR A 84 -7.19 -10.50 -11.06
C TYR A 84 -5.91 -11.26 -10.67
N ARG A 85 -5.91 -11.81 -9.45
CA ARG A 85 -4.79 -12.54 -8.83
C ARG A 85 -3.47 -11.75 -8.73
N TYR A 86 -3.48 -10.43 -8.83
CA TYR A 86 -2.28 -9.60 -8.71
C TYR A 86 -1.82 -9.47 -7.22
N PRO A 87 -0.66 -10.04 -6.83
CA PRO A 87 -0.30 -10.21 -5.41
C PRO A 87 -0.01 -8.90 -4.65
N PHE A 88 0.17 -7.79 -5.36
CA PHE A 88 0.55 -6.50 -4.79
C PHE A 88 -0.57 -5.45 -4.92
N ILE A 89 -1.82 -5.89 -5.07
CA ILE A 89 -2.99 -5.02 -5.11
C ILE A 89 -3.12 -4.19 -3.83
N ASN A 90 -3.37 -2.89 -3.98
CA ASN A 90 -3.66 -1.97 -2.90
C ASN A 90 -4.51 -0.79 -3.40
N CYS A 91 -4.86 0.12 -2.48
CA CYS A 91 -5.52 1.40 -2.74
C CYS A 91 -5.08 2.43 -1.68
N THR A 92 -5.69 3.61 -1.68
CA THR A 92 -5.46 4.65 -0.65
C THR A 92 -5.80 4.19 0.77
N ASN A 93 -6.73 3.25 0.91
CA ASN A 93 -7.22 2.77 2.21
C ASN A 93 -6.49 1.53 2.75
N CYS A 94 -5.59 0.91 1.97
CA CYS A 94 -4.92 -0.32 2.41
C CYS A 94 -3.52 -0.51 1.82
N GLY A 95 -2.84 -1.57 2.25
CA GLY A 95 -1.54 -1.97 1.74
C GLY A 95 -0.38 -1.36 2.53
N PRO A 96 0.85 -1.50 2.02
CA PRO A 96 2.03 -1.05 2.73
C PRO A 96 2.11 0.47 2.82
N ARG A 97 2.63 0.94 3.95
CA ARG A 97 2.92 2.34 4.27
C ARG A 97 4.31 2.37 4.90
N PHE A 98 4.40 2.29 6.23
CA PHE A 98 5.66 2.33 6.97
C PHE A 98 6.77 1.46 6.37
N THR A 99 6.47 0.20 5.99
CA THR A 99 7.48 -0.73 5.46
C THR A 99 8.09 -0.35 4.11
N ILE A 100 7.47 0.56 3.36
CA ILE A 100 7.93 0.96 2.01
C ILE A 100 8.36 2.42 1.92
N ILE A 101 8.11 3.22 2.95
CA ILE A 101 8.49 4.64 2.98
C ILE A 101 9.98 4.73 3.29
N ALA A 102 10.71 5.46 2.43
CA ALA A 102 12.12 5.73 2.61
C ALA A 102 12.36 7.08 3.30
N ASP A 103 11.51 8.08 3.02
CA ASP A 103 11.58 9.41 3.63
C ASP A 103 10.23 10.15 3.51
N VAL A 104 10.11 11.32 4.13
CA VAL A 104 8.95 12.22 4.07
C VAL A 104 9.27 13.50 3.28
N PRO A 105 8.30 14.12 2.60
CA PRO A 105 6.85 13.85 2.57
C PRO A 105 6.47 12.54 1.86
N TYR A 106 5.30 11.96 2.21
CA TYR A 106 4.85 10.69 1.65
C TYR A 106 4.46 10.82 0.17
N ASP A 107 5.44 10.61 -0.70
CA ASP A 107 5.28 10.57 -2.16
C ASP A 107 6.06 9.40 -2.76
N ARG A 108 5.58 8.89 -3.89
CA ARG A 108 6.13 7.70 -4.57
C ARG A 108 7.66 7.71 -4.73
N PRO A 109 8.33 8.81 -5.14
CA PRO A 109 9.79 8.86 -5.26
C PRO A 109 10.53 8.57 -3.95
N LEU A 110 9.92 8.86 -2.80
CA LEU A 110 10.44 8.61 -1.46
C LEU A 110 9.91 7.28 -0.89
N THR A 111 9.54 6.34 -1.75
CA THR A 111 9.18 4.96 -1.38
C THR A 111 10.01 3.93 -2.14
N THR A 112 9.92 2.66 -1.76
CA THR A 112 10.48 1.55 -2.55
C THR A 112 9.76 1.38 -3.90
N MET A 113 8.58 1.97 -4.09
CA MET A 113 7.83 1.94 -5.34
C MET A 113 8.41 2.88 -6.42
N ARG A 114 9.40 3.72 -6.08
CA ARG A 114 10.10 4.61 -7.04
C ARG A 114 10.72 3.88 -8.24
N ALA A 115 11.10 2.61 -8.06
CA ALA A 115 11.70 1.78 -9.11
C ALA A 115 10.67 1.30 -10.15
N PHE A 116 9.37 1.40 -9.85
CA PHE A 116 8.27 0.90 -10.67
C PHE A 116 7.52 2.07 -11.28
N ARG A 117 7.82 2.42 -12.54
CA ARG A 117 7.12 3.51 -13.24
C ARG A 117 5.69 3.07 -13.58
N MET A 118 4.68 3.86 -13.19
CA MET A 118 3.28 3.54 -13.48
C MET A 118 3.03 3.48 -15.00
N CYS A 119 2.29 2.45 -15.45
CA CYS A 119 1.78 2.42 -16.82
C CYS A 119 0.67 3.45 -17.01
N PRO A 120 0.29 3.80 -18.26
CA PRO A 120 -0.74 4.81 -18.52
C PRO A 120 -2.07 4.55 -17.82
N ARG A 121 -2.46 3.28 -17.62
CA ARG A 121 -3.70 2.93 -16.90
C ARG A 121 -3.62 3.24 -15.42
N CYS A 122 -2.54 2.84 -14.76
CA CYS A 122 -2.32 3.16 -13.34
C CYS A 122 -2.15 4.66 -13.12
N GLN A 123 -1.51 5.37 -14.05
CA GLN A 123 -1.37 6.82 -13.96
C GLN A 123 -2.73 7.52 -14.02
N ARG A 124 -3.63 7.11 -14.94
CA ARG A 124 -5.00 7.66 -14.99
C ARG A 124 -5.77 7.47 -13.69
N GLU A 125 -5.74 6.26 -13.12
CA GLU A 125 -6.40 6.01 -11.81
C GLU A 125 -5.74 6.83 -10.68
N TYR A 126 -4.44 7.09 -10.77
CA TYR A 126 -3.73 7.89 -9.77
C TYR A 126 -4.11 9.37 -9.85
N ASP A 127 -4.37 9.88 -11.06
CA ASP A 127 -4.71 11.28 -11.33
C ASP A 127 -6.23 11.57 -11.29
N ASP A 128 -7.09 10.55 -11.33
CA ASP A 128 -8.55 10.70 -11.33
C ASP A 128 -9.12 10.79 -9.90
N PRO A 129 -9.64 11.95 -9.45
CA PRO A 129 -10.20 12.13 -8.10
C PRO A 129 -11.43 11.27 -7.80
N LEU A 130 -12.07 10.70 -8.82
CA LEU A 130 -13.20 9.78 -8.66
C LEU A 130 -12.78 8.32 -8.57
N ASP A 131 -11.50 8.01 -8.86
CA ASP A 131 -10.97 6.67 -8.69
C ASP A 131 -10.52 6.42 -7.25
N ARG A 132 -10.80 5.23 -6.73
CA ARG A 132 -10.38 4.83 -5.39
C ARG A 132 -8.85 4.74 -5.20
N ARG A 133 -8.10 4.83 -6.29
CA ARG A 133 -6.63 4.85 -6.33
C ARG A 133 -6.06 6.23 -6.60
N PHE A 134 -6.90 7.27 -6.56
CA PHE A 134 -6.45 8.66 -6.58
C PHE A 134 -5.36 8.89 -5.54
N HIS A 135 -4.18 9.34 -5.97
CA HIS A 135 -2.99 9.52 -5.11
C HIS A 135 -2.58 8.29 -4.28
N ALA A 136 -2.95 7.07 -4.68
CA ALA A 136 -2.41 5.85 -4.08
C ALA A 136 -0.92 5.71 -4.46
N GLN A 137 -0.02 6.21 -3.62
CA GLN A 137 1.43 6.20 -3.87
C GLN A 137 2.00 4.81 -4.25
N PRO A 138 1.52 3.68 -3.70
CA PRO A 138 1.98 2.36 -4.11
C PRO A 138 1.10 1.71 -5.19
N ASN A 139 0.32 2.48 -5.95
CA ASN A 139 -0.49 1.97 -7.06
C ASN A 139 0.39 1.26 -8.08
N ALA A 140 -0.06 0.07 -8.50
CA ALA A 140 0.58 -0.76 -9.50
C ALA A 140 -0.41 -1.79 -10.07
N CYS A 141 0.02 -2.49 -11.10
CA CYS A 141 -0.67 -3.61 -11.72
C CYS A 141 0.36 -4.60 -12.30
N PRO A 142 -0.06 -5.76 -12.85
CA PRO A 142 0.86 -6.75 -13.42
C PRO A 142 1.83 -6.20 -14.49
N GLU A 143 1.45 -5.13 -15.21
CA GLU A 143 2.28 -4.54 -16.27
C GLU A 143 3.42 -3.66 -15.75
N CYS A 144 3.20 -2.93 -14.65
CA CYS A 144 4.13 -1.89 -14.17
C CYS A 144 4.70 -2.13 -12.78
N GLY A 145 4.17 -3.12 -12.07
CA GLY A 145 4.47 -3.38 -10.68
C GLY A 145 5.48 -4.49 -10.44
N PRO A 146 5.75 -4.79 -9.16
CA PRO A 146 6.54 -5.94 -8.78
C PRO A 146 5.91 -7.27 -9.22
N SER A 147 6.77 -8.26 -9.42
CA SER A 147 6.41 -9.63 -9.75
C SER A 147 6.92 -10.62 -8.70
N LEU A 148 6.31 -11.79 -8.61
CA LEU A 148 6.78 -12.88 -7.77
C LEU A 148 7.85 -13.70 -8.50
N THR A 149 8.85 -14.17 -7.74
CA THR A 149 9.85 -15.14 -8.21
C THR A 149 9.95 -16.25 -7.17
N LEU A 150 10.00 -17.51 -7.63
CA LEU A 150 10.28 -18.66 -6.79
C LEU A 150 11.75 -19.06 -6.95
N LEU A 151 12.47 -19.20 -5.84
CA LEU A 151 13.86 -19.63 -5.79
C LEU A 151 13.98 -21.00 -5.14
N ASP A 152 14.96 -21.80 -5.58
CA ASP A 152 15.34 -23.04 -4.92
C ASP A 152 16.26 -22.77 -3.70
N ARG A 153 16.74 -23.84 -3.06
CA ARG A 153 17.60 -23.74 -1.87
C ARG A 153 19.00 -23.20 -2.18
N GLU A 154 19.42 -23.22 -3.44
CA GLU A 154 20.67 -22.65 -3.93
C GLU A 154 20.49 -21.19 -4.40
N GLY A 155 19.28 -20.62 -4.27
CA GLY A 155 18.97 -19.26 -4.70
C GLY A 155 18.72 -19.13 -6.21
N ARG A 156 18.60 -20.23 -6.94
CA ARG A 156 18.34 -20.23 -8.38
C ARG A 156 16.85 -20.16 -8.66
N GLN A 157 16.48 -19.43 -9.71
CA GLN A 157 15.08 -19.32 -10.09
C GLN A 157 14.51 -20.66 -10.56
N VAL A 158 13.38 -21.05 -9.98
CA VAL A 158 12.61 -22.22 -10.38
C VAL A 158 11.74 -21.85 -11.57
N ALA A 159 12.00 -22.48 -12.72
CA ALA A 159 11.15 -22.33 -13.90
C ALA A 159 9.73 -22.86 -13.59
N CYS A 160 8.75 -21.98 -13.59
CA CYS A 160 7.33 -22.29 -13.39
C CYS A 160 6.47 -21.22 -14.07
N GLY A 161 5.24 -21.59 -14.43
CA GLY A 161 4.28 -20.63 -15.00
C GLY A 161 3.77 -19.63 -13.96
N ASP A 162 3.32 -20.14 -12.81
CA ASP A 162 2.85 -19.31 -11.69
C ASP A 162 3.62 -19.68 -10.40
N ALA A 163 4.40 -18.73 -9.89
CA ALA A 163 5.19 -18.89 -8.68
C ALA A 163 4.32 -19.10 -7.43
N LEU A 164 3.12 -18.50 -7.38
CA LEU A 164 2.17 -18.66 -6.28
C LEU A 164 1.59 -20.07 -6.28
N GLU A 165 1.10 -20.55 -7.42
CA GLU A 165 0.58 -21.92 -7.55
C GLU A 165 1.65 -22.96 -7.25
N ARG A 166 2.86 -22.77 -7.78
CA ARG A 166 3.98 -23.67 -7.50
C ARG A 166 4.36 -23.68 -6.02
N SER A 167 4.37 -22.52 -5.37
CA SER A 167 4.63 -22.41 -3.93
C SER A 167 3.55 -23.12 -3.11
N ALA A 168 2.28 -22.95 -3.46
CA ALA A 168 1.17 -23.65 -2.81
C ALA A 168 1.27 -25.18 -2.98
N ALA A 169 1.62 -25.66 -4.18
CA ALA A 169 1.84 -27.08 -4.43
C ALA A 169 2.99 -27.65 -3.59
N LEU A 170 4.10 -26.92 -3.45
CA LEU A 170 5.24 -27.32 -2.60
C LEU A 170 4.82 -27.41 -1.12
N LEU A 171 4.05 -26.45 -0.62
CA LEU A 171 3.52 -26.49 0.74
C LEU A 171 2.64 -27.74 0.97
N ARG A 172 1.74 -28.06 0.02
CA ARG A 172 0.91 -29.28 0.07
C ARG A 172 1.72 -30.58 0.00
N GLN A 173 2.88 -30.56 -0.66
CA GLN A 173 3.85 -31.67 -0.67
C GLN A 173 4.67 -31.75 0.63
N GLY A 174 4.34 -30.92 1.63
CA GLY A 174 4.97 -30.85 2.93
C GLY A 174 6.26 -30.03 2.97
N CYS A 175 6.68 -29.41 1.86
CA CYS A 175 7.87 -28.54 1.81
C CYS A 175 7.73 -27.31 2.70
N THR A 176 8.89 -26.75 3.07
CA THR A 176 8.98 -25.44 3.70
C THR A 176 9.31 -24.41 2.63
N VAL A 177 8.56 -23.32 2.57
CA VAL A 177 8.79 -22.20 1.65
C VAL A 177 9.04 -20.93 2.46
N ALA A 178 10.06 -20.16 2.10
CA ALA A 178 10.27 -18.82 2.64
C ALA A 178 9.46 -17.81 1.81
N ILE A 179 8.60 -17.04 2.46
CA ILE A 179 7.71 -16.07 1.82
C ILE A 179 8.10 -14.67 2.25
N LYS A 180 8.39 -13.79 1.29
CA LYS A 180 8.62 -12.36 1.54
C LYS A 180 7.27 -11.67 1.80
N GLY A 181 7.04 -11.24 3.04
CA GLY A 181 5.96 -10.34 3.40
C GLY A 181 6.43 -8.88 3.44
N LEU A 182 5.61 -7.99 4.03
CA LEU A 182 5.93 -6.57 4.15
C LEU A 182 7.11 -6.31 5.09
N GLY A 183 7.09 -6.91 6.28
CA GLY A 183 8.11 -6.72 7.33
C GLY A 183 9.31 -7.67 7.26
N GLY A 184 9.47 -8.46 6.19
CA GLY A 184 10.55 -9.43 6.04
C GLY A 184 10.08 -10.81 5.60
N TYR A 185 10.90 -11.83 5.86
CA TYR A 185 10.63 -13.20 5.44
C TYR A 185 10.00 -14.05 6.55
N GLN A 186 9.03 -14.88 6.18
CA GLN A 186 8.44 -15.90 7.03
C GLN A 186 8.68 -17.29 6.43
N LEU A 187 8.92 -18.29 7.28
CA LEU A 187 8.99 -19.69 6.86
C LEU A 187 7.61 -20.32 7.03
N ALA A 188 7.03 -20.77 5.92
CA ALA A 188 5.73 -21.44 5.89
C ALA A 188 5.89 -22.93 5.63
N CYS A 189 5.03 -23.72 6.25
CA CYS A 189 4.79 -25.13 5.94
C CYS A 189 3.31 -25.45 6.19
N ASP A 190 2.83 -26.58 5.69
CA ASP A 190 1.49 -27.07 6.03
C ASP A 190 1.40 -27.36 7.55
N ALA A 191 0.58 -26.58 8.25
CA ALA A 191 0.38 -26.65 9.69
C ALA A 191 -0.40 -27.91 10.12
N THR A 192 -1.12 -28.55 9.20
CA THR A 192 -1.87 -29.79 9.46
C THR A 192 -0.96 -31.03 9.36
N SER A 193 0.24 -30.89 8.78
CA SER A 193 1.22 -31.96 8.65
C SER A 193 2.23 -31.95 9.80
N ALA A 194 2.05 -32.84 10.77
CA ALA A 194 2.99 -33.01 11.89
C ALA A 194 4.44 -33.23 11.41
N ARG A 195 4.62 -33.95 10.29
CA ARG A 195 5.93 -34.18 9.66
C ARG A 195 6.55 -32.88 9.12
N ALA A 196 5.77 -32.02 8.46
CA ALA A 196 6.26 -30.76 7.91
C ALA A 196 6.65 -29.80 9.05
N VAL A 197 5.82 -29.69 10.08
CA VAL A 197 6.07 -28.87 11.27
C VAL A 197 7.34 -29.34 12.00
N ALA A 198 7.47 -30.64 12.29
CA ALA A 198 8.65 -31.20 12.95
C ALA A 198 9.94 -30.95 12.13
N ARG A 199 9.85 -31.04 10.80
CA ARG A 199 10.99 -30.72 9.91
C ARG A 199 11.38 -29.26 9.98
N LEU A 200 10.41 -28.34 9.95
CA LEU A 200 10.66 -26.90 10.07
C LEU A 200 11.31 -26.57 11.42
N ARG A 201 10.76 -27.08 12.52
CA ARG A 201 11.27 -26.89 13.88
C ARG A 201 12.73 -27.33 14.02
N ARG A 202 13.03 -28.54 13.55
CA ARG A 202 14.41 -29.07 13.56
C ARG A 202 15.36 -28.18 12.77
N ARG A 203 14.96 -27.73 11.58
CA ARG A 203 15.80 -26.87 10.72
C ARG A 203 15.99 -25.46 11.29
N LYS A 204 14.96 -24.90 11.93
CA LYS A 204 15.00 -23.58 12.59
C LYS A 204 15.62 -23.64 13.99
N GLN A 205 16.05 -24.83 14.45
CA GLN A 205 16.55 -25.07 15.81
C GLN A 205 15.58 -24.54 16.90
N ARG A 206 14.28 -24.73 16.68
CA ARG A 206 13.21 -24.24 17.55
C ARG A 206 12.30 -25.41 17.99
N PRO A 207 12.62 -26.06 19.12
CA PRO A 207 11.97 -27.32 19.51
C PRO A 207 10.49 -27.15 19.91
N THR A 208 10.08 -25.96 20.38
CA THR A 208 8.72 -25.65 20.87
C THR A 208 8.03 -24.50 20.15
#